data_AF-W2KU51-F1
#
_entry.id   AF-W2KU51-F1
#
_cell.length_a   1.000
_cell.length_b   1.000
_cell.length_c   1.000
_cell.angle_alpha   90.00
_cell.angle_beta   90.00
_cell.angle_gamma   90.00
#
_symmetry.space_group_name_H-M   'P 1'
#
loop_
_entity.id
_entity.type
_entity.pdbx_description
1 polymer ?
#
loop_
_entity_poly.entity_id
_entity_poly.type
_entity_poly.pdbx_seq_one_letter_code
_entity_poly.pdbx_strand_id
1 'polypeptide(L)'
;MDANDQGLCALFPAHRQYFQVKFTVEELEVIQSCNDADDNTFCINVRELMSAVFASLLWGHLWKLAPHEGADPERLSKSLASLGALLRAGALAQSSSKHYSRAWGQWVAWCSMMRFSPWLTATDTDKNAEQLGAFAVYLWKYGMNRQQTGNTFSTICAKLCAVRWFHRNAAGYDPGVNASHAILLRGIRRLTDPVVKQRPLSARLLRVIFLDINLTLPCDQLLWGGLLLGYFFLLRRSGYLFIGKRVHSYVLRVSGIQCFDTNEDPVPPKRAKVVGITLHGAKNNQFGREKVRYHYKSKDRLLCPVRAARWVYKAARTFAMRPGDPALSMWNSGITSDAIRGRTDLLSR
;
A
#
# COMPACT_ATOMS: atom_id res chain seq x y z
N MET A 1 -12.49 -18.17 -9.09
CA MET A 1 -13.13 -16.98 -9.67
C MET A 1 -12.01 -16.02 -9.98
N ASP A 2 -12.08 -15.37 -11.13
CA ASP A 2 -11.04 -14.47 -11.60
C ASP A 2 -11.68 -13.41 -12.50
N ALA A 3 -10.95 -12.34 -12.75
CA ALA A 3 -11.33 -11.32 -13.72
C ALA A 3 -10.08 -10.78 -14.41
N ASN A 4 -10.24 -10.24 -15.61
CA ASN A 4 -9.18 -9.49 -16.29
C ASN A 4 -9.77 -8.26 -16.98
N ASP A 5 -9.00 -7.60 -17.84
CA ASP A 5 -9.49 -6.44 -18.59
C ASP A 5 -10.43 -6.82 -19.76
N GLN A 6 -10.61 -8.10 -20.06
CA GLN A 6 -11.42 -8.60 -21.17
C GLN A 6 -12.71 -9.31 -20.72
N GLY A 7 -12.78 -9.75 -19.46
CA GLY A 7 -13.94 -10.48 -18.96
C GLY A 7 -13.80 -11.04 -17.55
N LEU A 8 -14.82 -11.81 -17.18
CA LEU A 8 -15.02 -12.46 -15.90
C LEU A 8 -14.97 -13.98 -16.06
N CYS A 9 -14.48 -14.69 -15.05
CA CYS A 9 -14.65 -16.13 -14.99
C CYS A 9 -14.90 -16.68 -13.58
N ALA A 10 -15.63 -17.78 -13.52
CA ALA A 10 -15.75 -18.56 -12.31
C ALA A 10 -15.79 -20.06 -12.63
N LEU A 11 -15.42 -20.86 -11.63
CA LEU A 11 -15.39 -22.31 -11.69
C LEU A 11 -16.27 -22.84 -10.58
N PHE A 12 -17.05 -23.88 -10.87
CA PHE A 12 -17.76 -24.69 -9.89
C PHE A 12 -17.28 -26.15 -9.99
N PRO A 13 -16.15 -26.49 -9.35
CA PRO A 13 -15.47 -27.77 -9.54
C PRO A 13 -16.34 -28.99 -9.19
N ALA A 14 -17.17 -28.88 -8.16
CA ALA A 14 -18.04 -29.98 -7.70
C ALA A 14 -19.05 -30.42 -8.77
N HIS A 15 -19.45 -29.52 -9.66
CA HIS A 15 -20.39 -29.81 -10.75
C HIS A 15 -19.70 -29.78 -12.13
N ARG A 16 -18.36 -29.63 -12.18
CA ARG A 16 -17.57 -29.51 -13.42
C ARG A 16 -18.08 -28.41 -14.36
N GLN A 17 -18.62 -27.34 -13.80
CA GLN A 17 -19.15 -26.20 -14.55
C GLN A 17 -18.21 -25.00 -14.45
N TYR A 18 -18.24 -24.15 -15.47
CA TYR A 18 -17.56 -22.87 -15.48
C TYR A 18 -18.35 -21.87 -16.32
N PHE A 19 -18.10 -20.58 -16.11
CA PHE A 19 -18.56 -19.56 -17.04
C PHE A 19 -17.43 -18.60 -17.37
N GLN A 20 -17.53 -18.00 -18.56
CA GLN A 20 -16.73 -16.87 -18.99
C GLN A 20 -17.67 -15.83 -19.60
N VAL A 21 -17.59 -14.60 -19.11
CA VAL A 21 -18.35 -13.47 -19.64
C VAL A 21 -17.34 -12.47 -20.20
N LYS A 22 -17.49 -12.11 -21.48
CA LYS A 22 -16.71 -11.03 -22.09
C LYS A 22 -17.43 -9.70 -21.86
N PHE A 23 -16.66 -8.67 -21.56
CA PHE A 23 -17.19 -7.32 -21.44
C PHE A 23 -17.62 -6.78 -22.81
N THR A 24 -18.66 -5.97 -22.84
CA THR A 24 -19.08 -5.25 -24.05
C THR A 24 -18.09 -4.14 -24.40
N VAL A 25 -18.20 -3.57 -25.60
CA VAL A 25 -17.33 -2.48 -26.04
C VAL A 25 -17.45 -1.27 -25.10
N GLU A 26 -18.67 -0.96 -24.67
CA GLU A 26 -18.96 0.13 -23.73
C GLU A 26 -18.34 -0.13 -22.35
N GLU A 27 -18.38 -1.36 -21.85
CA GLU A 27 -17.75 -1.74 -20.58
C GLU A 27 -16.21 -1.69 -20.67
N LEU A 28 -15.64 -2.06 -21.82
CA LEU A 28 -14.21 -1.95 -22.08
C LEU A 28 -13.74 -0.48 -22.13
N GLU A 29 -14.55 0.42 -22.71
CA GLU A 29 -14.28 1.87 -22.71
C GLU A 29 -14.33 2.45 -21.29
N VAL A 30 -15.27 1.99 -20.45
CA VAL A 30 -15.30 2.34 -19.01
C VAL A 30 -14.06 1.81 -18.28
N ILE A 31 -13.63 0.58 -18.57
CA ILE A 31 -12.40 0.02 -17.98
C ILE A 31 -11.17 0.83 -18.39
N GLN A 32 -11.07 1.21 -19.66
CA GLN A 32 -9.97 2.00 -20.20
C GLN A 32 -9.92 3.39 -19.56
N SER A 33 -11.06 4.09 -19.50
CA SER A 33 -11.17 5.42 -18.88
C SER A 33 -10.89 5.39 -17.37
N CYS A 34 -11.35 4.35 -16.66
CA CYS A 34 -11.00 4.17 -15.24
C CYS A 34 -9.49 3.94 -15.03
N ASN A 35 -8.85 3.17 -15.91
CA ASN A 35 -7.41 2.91 -15.86
C ASN A 35 -6.57 4.19 -16.10
N ASP A 36 -7.04 5.08 -16.99
CA ASP A 36 -6.33 6.32 -17.34
C ASP A 36 -6.56 7.44 -16.32
N ALA A 37 -7.72 7.47 -15.66
CA ALA A 37 -8.12 8.52 -14.73
C ALA A 37 -7.75 8.25 -13.24
N ASP A 38 -7.12 7.11 -12.93
CA ASP A 38 -6.92 6.63 -11.54
C ASP A 38 -8.25 6.53 -10.77
N ASP A 39 -9.34 6.24 -11.51
CA ASP A 39 -10.70 6.07 -11.01
C ASP A 39 -10.94 4.60 -10.64
N ASN A 40 -11.49 4.36 -9.44
CA ASN A 40 -11.64 3.04 -8.85
C ASN A 40 -13.03 2.42 -9.09
N THR A 41 -13.89 3.08 -9.86
CA THR A 41 -15.30 2.71 -10.05
C THR A 41 -15.47 1.34 -10.72
N PHE A 42 -14.57 0.93 -11.63
CA PHE A 42 -14.63 -0.35 -12.35
C PHE A 42 -13.31 -1.16 -12.30
N CYS A 43 -12.64 -1.12 -11.15
CA CYS A 43 -11.32 -1.75 -10.96
C CYS A 43 -11.37 -3.29 -10.88
N ILE A 44 -10.20 -3.94 -10.95
CA ILE A 44 -10.09 -5.41 -10.96
C ILE A 44 -10.77 -6.09 -9.76
N ASN A 45 -10.71 -5.50 -8.57
CA ASN A 45 -11.38 -6.04 -7.38
C ASN A 45 -12.91 -5.99 -7.52
N VAL A 46 -13.46 -4.94 -8.15
CA VAL A 46 -14.90 -4.84 -8.46
C VAL A 46 -15.27 -5.92 -9.47
N ARG A 47 -14.41 -6.19 -10.46
CA ARG A 47 -14.67 -7.21 -11.48
C ARG A 47 -14.53 -8.64 -10.95
N GLU A 48 -13.52 -8.95 -10.14
CA GLU A 48 -13.41 -10.24 -9.43
C GLU A 48 -14.64 -10.50 -8.56
N LEU A 49 -15.16 -9.43 -7.95
CA LEU A 49 -16.39 -9.51 -7.18
C LEU A 49 -17.63 -9.70 -8.05
N MET A 50 -17.69 -9.06 -9.23
CA MET A 50 -18.74 -9.36 -10.21
C MET A 50 -18.72 -10.84 -10.60
N SER A 51 -17.54 -11.46 -10.77
CA SER A 51 -17.43 -12.91 -10.97
C SER A 51 -18.06 -13.71 -9.82
N ALA A 52 -17.92 -13.25 -8.57
CA ALA A 52 -18.54 -13.87 -7.40
C ALA A 52 -20.06 -13.71 -7.35
N VAL A 53 -20.57 -12.54 -7.72
CA VAL A 53 -22.01 -12.28 -7.81
C VAL A 53 -22.63 -13.12 -8.92
N PHE A 54 -22.01 -13.15 -10.10
CA PHE A 54 -22.47 -13.98 -11.23
C PHE A 54 -22.44 -15.46 -10.88
N ALA A 55 -21.40 -15.95 -10.21
CA ALA A 55 -21.34 -17.32 -9.71
C ALA A 55 -22.46 -17.64 -8.72
N SER A 56 -22.79 -16.69 -7.85
CA SER A 56 -23.88 -16.82 -6.88
C SER A 56 -25.26 -16.78 -7.54
N LEU A 57 -25.44 -15.98 -8.60
CA LEU A 57 -26.68 -15.95 -9.38
C LEU A 57 -26.86 -17.24 -10.21
N LEU A 58 -25.79 -17.69 -10.87
CA LEU A 58 -25.82 -18.88 -11.74
C LEU A 58 -25.90 -20.17 -10.95
N TRP A 59 -25.14 -20.31 -9.87
CA TRP A 59 -24.99 -21.57 -9.14
C TRP A 59 -25.48 -21.53 -7.69
N GLY A 60 -25.89 -20.37 -7.17
CA GLY A 60 -26.33 -20.27 -5.77
C GLY A 60 -27.51 -21.18 -5.45
N HIS A 61 -28.37 -21.47 -6.44
CA HIS A 61 -29.46 -22.45 -6.29
C HIS A 61 -28.96 -23.91 -6.13
N LEU A 62 -27.79 -24.23 -6.69
CA LEU A 62 -27.13 -25.54 -6.63
C LEU A 62 -26.25 -25.71 -5.38
N TRP A 63 -25.97 -24.63 -4.64
CA TRP A 63 -25.16 -24.68 -3.42
C TRP A 63 -25.95 -25.18 -2.20
N LYS A 64 -27.24 -25.53 -2.37
CA LYS A 64 -28.05 -26.17 -1.35
C LYS A 64 -27.66 -27.65 -1.19
N LEU A 65 -27.14 -28.01 -0.01
CA LEU A 65 -27.26 -29.38 0.49
C LEU A 65 -28.73 -29.63 0.87
N ALA A 66 -29.38 -30.54 0.13
CA ALA A 66 -30.71 -31.12 0.33
C ALA A 66 -31.95 -30.20 0.16
N PRO A 67 -33.09 -30.76 -0.30
CA PRO A 67 -34.23 -30.00 -0.79
C PRO A 67 -35.14 -29.54 0.36
N HIS A 68 -35.47 -28.25 0.38
CA HIS A 68 -36.77 -27.79 0.82
C HIS A 68 -37.17 -26.57 -0.01
N GLU A 69 -38.45 -26.61 -0.38
CA GLU A 69 -39.22 -25.69 -1.22
C GLU A 69 -39.05 -24.22 -0.81
N GLY A 70 -39.14 -23.33 -1.80
CA GLY A 70 -39.14 -21.89 -1.61
C GLY A 70 -37.75 -21.32 -1.29
N ALA A 71 -37.13 -20.63 -2.24
CA ALA A 71 -36.06 -19.72 -1.90
C ALA A 71 -36.66 -18.58 -1.07
N ASP A 72 -36.58 -18.67 0.26
CA ASP A 72 -36.98 -17.64 1.20
C ASP A 72 -36.29 -16.30 0.83
N PRO A 73 -37.03 -15.31 0.28
CA PRO A 73 -36.48 -14.02 -0.13
C PRO A 73 -35.79 -13.29 1.03
N GLU A 74 -36.20 -13.56 2.26
CA GLU A 74 -35.64 -12.95 3.47
C GLU A 74 -34.23 -13.46 3.76
N ARG A 75 -33.96 -14.75 3.52
CA ARG A 75 -32.61 -15.35 3.62
C ARG A 75 -31.67 -14.84 2.54
N LEU A 76 -32.15 -14.66 1.31
CA LEU A 76 -31.35 -14.06 0.23
C LEU A 76 -31.02 -12.60 0.54
N SER A 77 -32.01 -11.81 0.99
CA SER A 77 -31.83 -10.43 1.43
C SER A 77 -30.79 -10.30 2.55
N LYS A 78 -30.85 -11.16 3.58
CA LYS A 78 -29.85 -11.21 4.68
C LYS A 78 -28.45 -11.54 4.17
N SER A 79 -28.35 -12.46 3.21
CA SER A 79 -27.06 -12.85 2.60
C SER A 79 -26.46 -11.72 1.77
N LEU A 80 -27.27 -11.03 0.96
CA LEU A 80 -26.86 -9.86 0.18
C LEU A 80 -26.47 -8.67 1.06
N ALA A 81 -27.21 -8.41 2.15
CA ALA A 81 -26.86 -7.40 3.13
C ALA A 81 -25.52 -7.70 3.82
N SER A 82 -25.28 -8.97 4.17
CA SER A 82 -24.03 -9.44 4.77
C SER A 82 -22.86 -9.32 3.79
N LEU A 83 -23.07 -9.67 2.52
CA LEU A 83 -22.08 -9.46 1.46
C LEU A 83 -21.78 -7.96 1.29
N GLY A 84 -22.81 -7.11 1.19
CA GLY A 84 -22.66 -5.66 1.11
C GLY A 84 -21.92 -5.05 2.32
N ALA A 85 -22.05 -5.63 3.51
CA ALA A 85 -21.28 -5.23 4.68
C ALA A 85 -19.80 -5.66 4.57
N LEU A 86 -19.53 -6.88 4.10
CA LEU A 86 -18.17 -7.36 3.82
C LEU A 86 -17.47 -6.48 2.77
N LEU A 87 -18.20 -6.04 1.74
CA LEU A 87 -17.68 -5.16 0.69
C LEU A 87 -17.31 -3.77 1.20
N ARG A 88 -18.19 -3.16 2.00
CA ARG A 88 -17.91 -1.85 2.62
C ARG A 88 -16.73 -1.94 3.59
N ALA A 89 -16.60 -3.05 4.32
CA ALA A 89 -15.44 -3.32 5.17
C ALA A 89 -14.15 -3.54 4.35
N GLY A 90 -14.26 -4.21 3.20
CA GLY A 90 -13.16 -4.50 2.28
C GLY A 90 -12.68 -3.28 1.47
N ALA A 91 -13.49 -2.23 1.36
CA ALA A 91 -13.13 -0.98 0.68
C ALA A 91 -11.95 -0.23 1.34
N LEU A 92 -11.62 -0.58 2.59
CA LEU A 92 -10.47 -0.03 3.29
C LEU A 92 -9.33 -1.05 3.33
N ALA A 93 -8.17 -0.70 2.76
CA ALA A 93 -6.98 -1.55 2.85
C ALA A 93 -6.70 -1.98 4.30
N GLN A 94 -6.33 -3.24 4.53
CA GLN A 94 -6.18 -3.81 5.88
C GLN A 94 -5.22 -3.01 6.79
N SER A 95 -4.18 -2.40 6.20
CA SER A 95 -3.27 -1.53 6.94
C SER A 95 -3.91 -0.21 7.38
N SER A 96 -4.80 0.35 6.56
CA SER A 96 -5.58 1.55 6.85
C SER A 96 -6.67 1.28 7.89
N SER A 97 -7.29 0.09 7.87
CA SER A 97 -8.28 -0.34 8.86
C SER A 97 -7.80 -0.17 10.30
N LYS A 98 -6.60 -0.67 10.63
CA LYS A 98 -6.02 -0.52 11.98
C LYS A 98 -5.80 0.95 12.38
N HIS A 99 -5.38 1.79 11.43
CA HIS A 99 -5.19 3.21 11.70
C HIS A 99 -6.54 3.93 11.92
N TYR A 100 -7.56 3.57 11.13
CA TYR A 100 -8.88 4.16 11.21
C TYR A 100 -9.58 3.76 12.51
N SER A 101 -9.53 2.48 12.91
CA SER A 101 -10.10 2.03 14.19
C SER A 101 -9.45 2.73 15.39
N ARG A 102 -8.12 2.96 15.34
CA ARG A 102 -7.43 3.72 16.39
C ARG A 102 -7.87 5.18 16.43
N ALA A 103 -7.98 5.83 15.27
CA ALA A 103 -8.45 7.21 15.17
C ALA A 103 -9.91 7.35 15.66
N TRP A 104 -10.76 6.38 15.33
CA TRP A 104 -12.13 6.30 15.84
C TRP A 104 -12.18 6.13 17.35
N GLY A 105 -11.37 5.24 17.92
CA GLY A 105 -11.26 5.09 19.38
C GLY A 105 -10.82 6.39 20.07
N GLN A 106 -9.90 7.15 19.46
CA GLN A 106 -9.52 8.48 19.97
C GLN A 106 -10.66 9.49 19.89
N TRP A 107 -11.41 9.50 18.78
CA TRP A 107 -12.59 10.35 18.64
C TRP A 107 -13.65 10.03 19.71
N VAL A 108 -13.98 8.76 19.92
CA VAL A 108 -14.95 8.33 20.95
C VAL A 108 -14.49 8.74 22.34
N ALA A 109 -13.21 8.52 22.67
CA ALA A 109 -12.66 8.92 23.96
C ALA A 109 -12.70 10.44 24.17
N TRP A 110 -12.37 11.22 23.14
CA TRP A 110 -12.45 12.68 23.19
C TRP A 110 -13.90 13.17 23.32
N CYS A 111 -14.84 12.58 22.59
CA CYS A 111 -16.27 12.91 22.71
C CYS A 111 -16.77 12.65 24.13
N SER A 112 -16.41 11.50 24.72
CA SER A 112 -16.75 11.18 26.11
C SER A 112 -16.20 12.23 27.09
N MET A 113 -14.93 12.61 26.94
CA MET A 113 -14.29 13.64 27.76
C MET A 113 -14.97 15.01 27.64
N MET A 114 -15.39 15.39 26.43
CA MET A 114 -16.06 16.66 26.15
C MET A 114 -17.59 16.61 26.32
N ARG A 115 -18.15 15.46 26.72
CA ARG A 115 -19.60 15.19 26.82
C ARG A 115 -20.38 15.38 25.52
N PHE A 116 -19.75 15.07 24.39
CA PHE A 116 -20.39 15.05 23.07
C PHE A 116 -20.81 13.63 22.66
N SER A 117 -21.79 13.54 21.75
CA SER A 117 -22.10 12.30 21.05
C SER A 117 -20.97 11.96 20.06
N PRO A 118 -20.46 10.72 20.04
CA PRO A 118 -19.52 10.27 19.01
C PRO A 118 -20.16 10.13 17.63
N TRP A 119 -21.48 9.98 17.56
CA TRP A 119 -22.22 9.92 16.29
C TRP A 119 -22.79 11.30 15.99
N LEU A 120 -22.23 11.91 14.95
CA LEU A 120 -22.65 13.17 14.35
C LEU A 120 -23.95 12.97 13.58
N THR A 121 -24.77 14.00 13.42
CA THR A 121 -26.10 13.87 12.80
C THR A 121 -26.03 14.00 11.27
N ALA A 122 -27.02 13.50 10.54
CA ALA A 122 -27.06 13.66 9.08
C ALA A 122 -27.47 15.07 8.64
N THR A 123 -28.23 15.78 9.48
CA THR A 123 -28.94 17.02 9.09
C THR A 123 -28.26 18.30 9.57
N ASP A 124 -27.43 18.24 10.60
CA ASP A 124 -26.83 19.44 11.22
C ASP A 124 -25.33 19.57 10.88
N THR A 125 -25.05 19.99 9.65
CA THR A 125 -23.68 20.11 9.15
C THR A 125 -22.87 21.15 9.93
N ASP A 126 -23.50 22.21 10.45
CA ASP A 126 -22.80 23.28 11.16
C ASP A 126 -22.32 22.81 12.53
N LYS A 127 -23.17 22.14 13.33
CA LYS A 127 -22.74 21.53 14.61
C LYS A 127 -21.70 20.44 14.39
N ASN A 128 -21.86 19.63 13.34
CA ASN A 128 -20.88 18.60 13.00
C ASN A 128 -19.51 19.21 12.68
N ALA A 129 -19.49 20.28 11.88
CA ALA A 129 -18.28 21.00 11.51
C ALA A 129 -17.59 21.64 12.71
N GLU A 130 -18.37 22.18 13.66
CA GLU A 130 -17.88 22.73 14.92
C GLU A 130 -17.24 21.65 15.79
N GLN A 131 -17.91 20.52 16.01
CA GLN A 131 -17.39 19.42 16.83
C GLN A 131 -16.14 18.79 16.21
N LEU A 132 -16.14 18.55 14.89
CA LEU A 132 -14.95 18.08 14.17
C LEU A 132 -13.81 19.11 14.23
N GLY A 133 -14.13 20.40 14.19
CA GLY A 133 -13.17 21.49 14.31
C GLY A 133 -12.53 21.55 15.70
N ALA A 134 -13.34 21.47 16.75
CA ALA A 134 -12.86 21.42 18.13
C ALA A 134 -11.93 20.21 18.36
N PHE A 135 -12.28 19.06 17.80
CA PHE A 135 -11.40 17.89 17.82
C PHE A 135 -10.09 18.12 17.05
N ALA A 136 -10.14 18.76 15.88
CA ALA A 136 -8.95 19.10 15.11
C ALA A 136 -7.99 20.02 15.90
N VAL A 137 -8.53 21.02 16.59
CA VAL A 137 -7.75 21.92 17.47
C VAL A 137 -7.16 21.15 18.65
N TYR A 138 -7.93 20.26 19.27
CA TYR A 138 -7.44 19.42 20.36
C TYR A 138 -6.28 18.52 19.90
N LEU A 139 -6.42 17.88 18.74
CA LEU A 139 -5.35 17.09 18.13
C LEU A 139 -4.14 17.93 17.75
N TRP A 140 -4.33 19.16 17.29
CA TRP A 140 -3.23 20.07 16.98
C TRP A 140 -2.47 20.52 18.24
N LYS A 141 -3.15 20.72 19.36
CA LYS A 141 -2.51 21.21 20.59
C LYS A 141 -1.94 20.09 21.46
N TYR A 142 -2.66 18.97 21.61
CA TYR A 142 -2.35 17.91 22.57
C TYR A 142 -2.10 16.54 21.92
N GLY A 143 -2.53 16.35 20.67
CA GLY A 143 -2.22 15.19 19.83
C GLY A 143 -2.79 13.82 20.21
N MET A 144 -3.35 13.67 21.41
CA MET A 144 -3.86 12.39 21.95
C MET A 144 -2.88 11.23 21.71
N ASN A 145 -1.61 11.49 21.99
CA ASN A 145 -0.53 10.53 21.86
C ASN A 145 0.23 10.44 23.20
N ARG A 146 1.09 9.43 23.33
CA ARG A 146 1.87 9.22 24.57
C ARG A 146 2.76 10.39 24.94
N GLN A 147 3.14 11.21 23.96
CA GLN A 147 4.02 12.36 24.14
C GLN A 147 3.25 13.62 24.53
N GLN A 148 1.91 13.61 24.49
CA GLN A 148 1.03 14.77 24.72
C GLN A 148 1.41 15.99 23.88
N THR A 149 1.92 15.74 22.67
CA THR A 149 2.36 16.79 21.73
C THR A 149 1.45 16.84 20.52
N GLY A 150 1.24 18.05 20.02
CA GLY A 150 0.45 18.33 18.83
C GLY A 150 0.73 17.41 17.64
N ASN A 151 -0.34 16.98 16.96
CA ASN A 151 -0.21 16.20 15.74
C ASN A 151 0.15 17.09 14.54
N THR A 152 0.88 16.52 13.59
CA THR A 152 1.08 17.16 12.28
C THR A 152 -0.24 17.35 11.55
N PHE A 153 -0.34 18.39 10.72
CA PHE A 153 -1.51 18.66 9.89
C PHE A 153 -2.01 17.43 9.11
N SER A 154 -1.10 16.68 8.47
CA SER A 154 -1.44 15.47 7.72
C SER A 154 -2.03 14.36 8.60
N THR A 155 -1.54 14.21 9.83
CA THR A 155 -2.08 13.25 10.81
C THR A 155 -3.48 13.63 11.25
N ILE A 156 -3.73 14.93 11.48
CA ILE A 156 -5.06 15.44 11.86
C ILE A 156 -6.06 15.13 10.74
N CYS A 157 -5.74 15.48 9.49
CA CYS A 157 -6.61 15.17 8.35
C CYS A 157 -6.89 13.67 8.23
N ALA A 158 -5.87 12.81 8.41
CA ALA A 158 -6.06 11.36 8.37
C ALA A 158 -7.02 10.86 9.48
N LYS A 159 -6.94 11.41 10.69
CA LYS A 159 -7.86 11.08 11.79
C LYS A 159 -9.29 11.54 11.50
N LEU A 160 -9.47 12.77 10.99
CA LEU A 160 -10.80 13.27 10.61
C LEU A 160 -11.41 12.45 9.47
N CYS A 161 -10.62 12.05 8.47
CA CYS A 161 -11.05 11.14 7.41
C CYS A 161 -11.52 9.79 7.98
N ALA A 162 -10.85 9.27 9.01
CA ALA A 162 -11.30 8.04 9.67
C ALA A 162 -12.65 8.23 10.37
N VAL A 163 -12.85 9.33 11.10
CA VAL A 163 -14.14 9.64 11.73
C VAL A 163 -15.27 9.68 10.69
N ARG A 164 -15.07 10.40 9.59
CA ARG A 164 -16.05 10.47 8.49
C ARG A 164 -16.28 9.12 7.82
N TRP A 165 -15.24 8.31 7.67
CA TRP A 165 -15.37 6.95 7.13
C TRP A 165 -16.23 6.05 8.02
N PHE A 166 -16.10 6.13 9.36
CA PHE A 166 -16.95 5.36 10.27
C PHE A 166 -18.43 5.75 10.17
N HIS A 167 -18.73 7.04 10.00
CA HIS A 167 -20.10 7.50 9.74
C HIS A 167 -20.63 6.96 8.41
N ARG A 168 -19.85 7.04 7.34
CA ARG A 168 -20.24 6.46 6.03
C ARG A 168 -20.46 4.95 6.10
N ASN A 169 -19.58 4.25 6.78
CA ASN A 169 -19.61 2.78 6.83
C ASN A 169 -20.72 2.24 7.75
N ALA A 170 -20.92 2.85 8.92
CA ALA A 170 -21.84 2.35 9.95
C ALA A 170 -23.19 3.05 9.98
N ALA A 171 -23.24 4.37 9.72
CA ALA A 171 -24.45 5.17 9.76
C ALA A 171 -25.04 5.45 8.36
N GLY A 172 -24.29 5.18 7.29
CA GLY A 172 -24.76 5.30 5.90
C GLY A 172 -24.72 6.71 5.32
N TYR A 173 -24.13 7.68 6.03
CA TYR A 173 -23.97 9.06 5.55
C TYR A 173 -22.62 9.65 5.93
N ASP A 174 -22.18 10.67 5.19
CA ASP A 174 -21.07 11.52 5.60
C ASP A 174 -21.64 12.69 6.41
N PRO A 175 -21.13 12.98 7.63
CA PRO A 175 -21.65 14.06 8.47
C PRO A 175 -21.43 15.46 7.87
N GLY A 176 -20.64 15.55 6.79
CA GLY A 176 -20.37 16.80 6.10
C GLY A 176 -19.45 17.73 6.88
N VAL A 177 -18.92 18.74 6.19
CA VAL A 177 -18.20 19.87 6.78
C VAL A 177 -18.52 21.12 5.98
N ASN A 178 -18.52 22.28 6.63
CA ASN A 178 -18.80 23.58 5.99
C ASN A 178 -17.50 24.38 5.73
N ALA A 179 -17.65 25.60 5.22
CA ALA A 179 -16.53 26.49 4.89
C ALA A 179 -15.68 26.88 6.12
N SER A 180 -16.29 27.02 7.31
CA SER A 180 -15.56 27.40 8.53
C SER A 180 -14.57 26.31 8.95
N HIS A 181 -14.94 25.03 8.78
CA HIS A 181 -14.05 23.90 9.01
C HIS A 181 -12.82 23.93 8.08
N ALA A 182 -13.01 24.27 6.81
CA ALA A 182 -11.90 24.39 5.85
C ALA A 182 -10.95 25.54 6.19
N ILE A 183 -11.47 26.68 6.65
CA ILE A 183 -10.68 27.84 7.09
C ILE A 183 -9.86 27.47 8.34
N LEU A 184 -10.46 26.78 9.31
CA LEU A 184 -9.78 26.30 10.51
C LEU A 184 -8.59 25.39 10.16
N LEU A 185 -8.82 24.38 9.30
CA LEU A 185 -7.75 23.47 8.87
C LEU A 185 -6.62 24.21 8.13
N ARG A 186 -6.96 25.23 7.34
CA ARG A 186 -5.96 26.11 6.71
C ARG A 186 -5.14 26.89 7.75
N GLY A 187 -5.77 27.37 8.81
CA GLY A 187 -5.09 28.00 9.96
C GLY A 187 -4.13 27.05 10.66
N ILE A 188 -4.60 25.85 11.03
CA ILE A 188 -3.76 24.79 11.62
C ILE A 188 -2.58 24.47 10.72
N ARG A 189 -2.78 24.34 9.41
CA ARG A 189 -1.70 24.05 8.45
C ARG A 189 -0.60 25.12 8.45
N ARG A 190 -0.97 26.40 8.56
CA ARG A 190 -0.01 27.53 8.59
C ARG A 190 0.78 27.60 9.89
N LEU A 191 0.13 27.25 11.00
CA LEU A 191 0.72 27.30 12.35
C LEU A 191 1.44 26.00 12.73
N THR A 192 1.24 24.92 11.98
CA THR A 192 2.02 23.70 12.14
C THR A 192 3.36 23.89 11.44
N ASP A 193 4.46 23.65 12.15
CA ASP A 193 5.79 23.69 11.56
C ASP A 193 5.84 22.85 10.28
N PRO A 194 6.46 23.36 9.20
CA PRO A 194 6.64 22.58 8.00
C PRO A 194 7.41 21.30 8.35
N VAL A 195 6.88 20.15 7.96
CA VAL A 195 7.60 18.88 8.07
C VAL A 195 8.94 19.08 7.37
N VAL A 196 10.04 19.00 8.14
CA VAL A 196 11.40 19.11 7.60
C VAL A 196 11.57 17.98 6.59
N LYS A 197 11.46 18.32 5.31
CA LYS A 197 11.67 17.36 4.24
C LYS A 197 13.16 17.04 4.25
N GLN A 198 13.50 15.76 4.43
CA GLN A 198 14.88 15.32 4.26
C GLN A 198 15.35 15.66 2.85
N ARG A 199 16.61 16.12 2.72
CA ARG A 199 17.19 16.39 1.41
C ARG A 199 17.30 15.08 0.63
N PRO A 200 17.04 15.08 -0.69
CA PRO A 200 17.23 13.89 -1.50
C PRO A 200 18.69 13.43 -1.42
N LEU A 201 18.89 12.12 -1.35
CA LEU A 201 20.22 11.54 -1.48
C LEU A 201 20.76 11.88 -2.87
N SER A 202 21.95 12.48 -2.95
CA SER A 202 22.56 12.86 -4.23
C SER A 202 23.64 11.85 -4.63
N ALA A 203 23.97 11.80 -5.92
CA ALA A 203 25.09 11.02 -6.43
C ALA A 203 26.42 11.37 -5.71
N ARG A 204 26.64 12.65 -5.36
CA ARG A 204 27.81 13.06 -4.58
C ARG A 204 27.84 12.39 -3.22
N LEU A 205 26.73 12.44 -2.47
CA LEU A 205 26.63 11.80 -1.15
C LEU A 205 26.86 10.29 -1.23
N LEU A 206 26.33 9.62 -2.27
CA LEU A 206 26.60 8.20 -2.49
C LEU A 206 28.10 7.88 -2.65
N ARG A 207 28.86 8.76 -3.31
CA ARG A 207 30.31 8.58 -3.43
C ARG A 207 31.02 8.73 -2.08
N VAL A 208 30.56 9.64 -1.22
CA VAL A 208 31.15 9.79 0.11
C VAL A 208 30.82 8.58 0.99
N ILE A 209 29.56 8.11 0.97
CA ILE A 209 29.14 6.88 1.68
C ILE A 209 30.01 5.69 1.26
N PHE A 210 30.36 5.60 -0.03
CA PHE A 210 31.17 4.50 -0.54
C PHE A 210 32.58 4.43 0.06
N LEU A 211 33.14 5.55 0.54
CA LEU A 211 34.48 5.56 1.15
C LEU A 211 34.54 4.66 2.40
N ASP A 212 33.41 4.48 3.09
CA ASP A 212 33.30 3.67 4.31
C ASP A 212 32.80 2.24 4.05
N ILE A 213 32.68 1.83 2.78
CA ILE A 213 32.16 0.52 2.37
C ILE A 213 33.31 -0.42 2.01
N ASN A 214 33.38 -1.55 2.73
CA ASN A 214 34.33 -2.61 2.44
C ASN A 214 33.68 -3.74 1.64
N LEU A 215 33.80 -3.68 0.31
CA LEU A 215 33.21 -4.67 -0.60
C LEU A 215 33.84 -6.07 -0.53
N THR A 216 34.83 -6.32 0.34
CA THR A 216 35.26 -7.69 0.66
C THR A 216 34.22 -8.39 1.56
N LEU A 217 33.51 -7.63 2.39
CA LEU A 217 32.49 -8.13 3.31
C LEU A 217 31.15 -8.33 2.59
N PRO A 218 30.51 -9.52 2.69
CA PRO A 218 29.20 -9.77 2.07
C PRO A 218 28.09 -8.82 2.55
N CYS A 219 28.12 -8.42 3.82
CA CYS A 219 27.16 -7.45 4.37
C CYS A 219 27.23 -6.09 3.66
N ASP A 220 28.45 -5.58 3.47
CA ASP A 220 28.68 -4.29 2.80
C ASP A 220 28.38 -4.38 1.29
N GLN A 221 28.55 -5.54 0.67
CA GLN A 221 28.08 -5.80 -0.70
C GLN A 221 26.54 -5.69 -0.80
N LEU A 222 25.79 -6.30 0.12
CA LEU A 222 24.33 -6.15 0.18
C LEU A 222 23.92 -4.71 0.46
N LEU A 223 24.58 -4.05 1.42
CA LEU A 223 24.29 -2.66 1.77
C LEU A 223 24.47 -1.75 0.55
N TRP A 224 25.61 -1.86 -0.13
CA TRP A 224 25.91 -1.05 -1.31
C TRP A 224 24.99 -1.36 -2.48
N GLY A 225 24.77 -2.66 -2.77
CA GLY A 225 23.83 -3.09 -3.81
C GLY A 225 22.42 -2.59 -3.54
N GLY A 226 21.94 -2.74 -2.30
CA GLY A 226 20.64 -2.26 -1.85
C GLY A 226 20.48 -0.74 -1.93
N LEU A 227 21.49 0.02 -1.51
CA LEU A 227 21.49 1.48 -1.57
C LEU A 227 21.38 1.97 -3.02
N LEU A 228 22.14 1.38 -3.94
CA LEU A 228 22.09 1.72 -5.36
C LEU A 228 20.79 1.30 -6.02
N LEU A 229 20.25 0.11 -5.71
CA LEU A 229 18.91 -0.29 -6.19
C LEU A 229 17.84 0.69 -5.68
N GLY A 230 17.90 1.06 -4.39
CA GLY A 230 16.99 2.04 -3.81
C GLY A 230 17.08 3.41 -4.47
N TYR A 231 18.29 3.87 -4.78
CA TYR A 231 18.53 5.15 -5.44
C TYR A 231 18.04 5.17 -6.89
N PHE A 232 18.47 4.22 -7.73
CA PHE A 232 18.12 4.23 -9.16
C PHE A 232 16.64 3.94 -9.38
N PHE A 233 16.09 2.93 -8.71
CA PHE A 233 14.69 2.53 -8.89
C PHE A 233 13.72 3.32 -8.00
N LEU A 234 14.19 4.31 -7.24
CA LEU A 234 13.39 5.13 -6.33
C LEU A 234 12.54 4.26 -5.37
N LEU A 235 13.18 3.26 -4.76
CA LEU A 235 12.48 2.31 -3.91
C LEU A 235 12.16 2.93 -2.57
N ARG A 236 10.90 2.78 -2.15
CA ARG A 236 10.49 3.09 -0.79
C ARG A 236 11.10 2.08 0.17
N ARG A 237 11.56 2.54 1.35
CA ARG A 237 12.11 1.68 2.43
C ARG A 237 11.35 0.36 2.63
N SER A 238 10.03 0.42 2.78
CA SER A 238 9.19 -0.76 3.05
C SER A 238 9.11 -1.77 1.90
N GLY A 239 9.56 -1.40 0.70
CA GLY A 239 9.54 -2.26 -0.47
C GLY A 239 10.79 -3.14 -0.63
N TYR A 240 11.87 -2.90 0.13
CA TYR A 240 13.10 -3.68 -0.05
C TYR A 240 13.97 -3.81 1.22
N LEU A 241 13.72 -3.01 2.26
CA LEU A 241 14.47 -3.07 3.53
C LEU A 241 13.67 -3.78 4.62
N PHE A 242 14.40 -4.31 5.59
CA PHE A 242 13.85 -4.83 6.83
C PHE A 242 13.39 -3.67 7.73
N ILE A 243 12.20 -3.82 8.33
CA ILE A 243 11.63 -2.91 9.34
C ILE A 243 11.72 -3.63 10.69
N GLY A 244 12.77 -3.31 11.45
CA GLY A 244 13.14 -4.11 12.62
C GLY A 244 13.54 -5.51 12.18
N LYS A 245 12.83 -6.54 12.68
CA LYS A 245 13.05 -7.95 12.32
C LYS A 245 12.05 -8.48 11.27
N ARG A 246 11.25 -7.62 10.65
CA ARG A 246 10.16 -8.02 9.73
C ARG A 246 10.33 -7.40 8.35
N VAL A 247 9.82 -8.09 7.35
CA VAL A 247 9.63 -7.58 5.98
C VAL A 247 8.14 -7.56 5.64
N HIS A 248 7.76 -6.78 4.65
CA HIS A 248 6.42 -6.84 4.08
C HIS A 248 6.32 -7.99 3.06
N SER A 249 5.11 -8.50 2.82
CA SER A 249 4.85 -9.57 1.83
C SER A 249 5.30 -9.20 0.42
N TYR A 250 5.24 -7.91 0.09
CA TYR A 250 5.63 -7.31 -1.19
C TYR A 250 7.10 -6.84 -1.24
N VAL A 251 7.96 -7.29 -0.32
CA VAL A 251 9.38 -6.95 -0.35
C VAL A 251 10.04 -7.45 -1.64
N LEU A 252 10.98 -6.68 -2.20
CA LEU A 252 11.80 -7.09 -3.33
C LEU A 252 12.53 -8.39 -2.97
N ARG A 253 12.31 -9.43 -3.79
CA ARG A 253 12.92 -10.75 -3.63
C ARG A 253 14.14 -10.89 -4.54
N VAL A 254 15.00 -11.86 -4.24
CA VAL A 254 16.18 -12.17 -5.09
C VAL A 254 15.75 -12.51 -6.53
N SER A 255 14.68 -13.32 -6.69
CA SER A 255 14.09 -13.67 -7.99
C SER A 255 13.49 -12.48 -8.72
N GLY A 256 13.07 -11.46 -7.97
CA GLY A 256 12.53 -10.23 -8.51
C GLY A 256 13.62 -9.30 -9.06
N ILE A 257 14.90 -9.63 -8.93
CA ILE A 257 15.99 -8.94 -9.64
C ILE A 257 16.34 -9.82 -10.84
N GLN A 258 16.43 -9.23 -12.03
CA GLN A 258 16.77 -9.93 -13.26
C GLN A 258 17.77 -9.10 -14.07
N CYS A 259 18.61 -9.77 -14.85
CA CYS A 259 19.69 -9.17 -15.60
C CYS A 259 19.57 -9.57 -17.06
N PHE A 260 19.68 -8.60 -17.97
CA PHE A 260 19.49 -8.80 -19.39
C PHE A 260 20.65 -8.22 -20.19
N ASP A 261 20.91 -8.74 -21.39
CA ASP A 261 21.84 -8.13 -22.34
C ASP A 261 21.15 -7.08 -23.22
N THR A 262 21.74 -6.76 -24.38
CA THR A 262 21.16 -5.78 -25.33
C THR A 262 19.96 -6.31 -26.10
N ASN A 263 19.80 -7.63 -26.18
CA ASN A 263 18.74 -8.30 -26.91
C ASN A 263 17.57 -8.70 -25.99
N GLU A 264 17.60 -8.21 -24.74
CA GLU A 264 16.63 -8.54 -23.69
C GLU A 264 16.68 -10.01 -23.24
N ASP A 265 17.75 -10.73 -23.57
CA ASP A 265 17.95 -12.11 -23.13
C ASP A 265 18.41 -12.15 -21.67
N PRO A 266 17.84 -13.04 -20.82
CA PRO A 266 18.31 -13.22 -19.45
C PRO A 266 19.76 -13.70 -19.41
N VAL A 267 20.63 -12.95 -18.73
CA VAL A 267 22.06 -13.25 -18.64
C VAL A 267 22.58 -13.13 -17.20
N PRO A 268 23.70 -13.79 -16.87
CA PRO A 268 24.36 -13.58 -15.59
C PRO A 268 24.74 -12.09 -15.39
N PRO A 269 24.73 -11.58 -14.14
CA PRO A 269 25.01 -10.17 -13.84
C PRO A 269 26.38 -9.67 -14.34
N LYS A 270 27.30 -10.60 -14.65
CA LYS A 270 28.60 -10.27 -15.23
C LYS A 270 28.53 -9.72 -16.65
N ARG A 271 27.61 -10.25 -17.46
CA ARG A 271 27.43 -9.93 -18.90
C ARG A 271 26.31 -8.91 -19.13
N ALA A 272 25.49 -8.67 -18.12
CA ALA A 272 24.33 -7.80 -18.18
C ALA A 272 24.64 -6.37 -18.64
N LYS A 273 23.71 -5.84 -19.43
CA LYS A 273 23.63 -4.44 -19.90
C LYS A 273 22.41 -3.74 -19.35
N VAL A 274 21.39 -4.49 -18.94
CA VAL A 274 20.16 -4.00 -18.29
C VAL A 274 19.92 -4.80 -17.01
N VAL A 275 19.37 -4.15 -16.00
CA VAL A 275 18.80 -4.80 -14.82
C VAL A 275 17.32 -4.47 -14.75
N GLY A 276 16.49 -5.49 -14.59
CA GLY A 276 15.07 -5.37 -14.28
C GLY A 276 14.82 -5.67 -12.81
N ILE A 277 13.85 -4.98 -12.20
CA ILE A 277 13.26 -5.40 -10.94
C ILE A 277 11.76 -5.59 -11.09
N THR A 278 11.23 -6.66 -10.49
CA THR A 278 9.81 -6.98 -10.42
C THR A 278 9.32 -6.72 -9.01
N LEU A 279 8.36 -5.81 -8.89
CA LEU A 279 7.71 -5.47 -7.64
C LEU A 279 6.32 -6.11 -7.61
N HIS A 280 6.18 -7.20 -6.85
CA HIS A 280 4.93 -7.96 -6.68
C HIS A 280 3.88 -7.24 -5.79
N GLY A 281 4.04 -5.93 -5.58
CA GLY A 281 3.17 -5.14 -4.71
C GLY A 281 3.86 -3.90 -4.14
N ALA A 282 3.04 -3.00 -3.60
CA ALA A 282 3.50 -1.84 -2.83
C ALA A 282 2.41 -1.47 -1.83
N LYS A 283 2.77 -0.71 -0.77
CA LYS A 283 1.79 -0.23 0.23
C LYS A 283 0.59 0.51 -0.39
N ASN A 284 0.80 1.18 -1.52
CA ASN A 284 -0.22 1.94 -2.23
C ASN A 284 -0.77 1.21 -3.46
N ASN A 285 -0.27 0.00 -3.74
CA ASN A 285 -0.76 -0.82 -4.85
C ASN A 285 -1.95 -1.64 -4.35
N GLN A 286 -3.10 -0.97 -4.24
CA GLN A 286 -4.34 -1.56 -3.72
C GLN A 286 -4.90 -2.69 -4.63
N PHE A 287 -4.34 -2.82 -5.83
CA PHE A 287 -4.76 -3.75 -6.88
C PHE A 287 -3.72 -4.84 -7.20
N GLY A 288 -2.62 -4.92 -6.43
CA GLY A 288 -1.63 -6.00 -6.59
C GLY A 288 -0.87 -6.04 -7.92
N ARG A 289 -1.03 -5.06 -8.83
CA ARG A 289 -0.42 -5.07 -10.16
C ARG A 289 1.11 -5.15 -10.06
N GLU A 290 1.70 -6.19 -10.63
CA GLU A 290 3.15 -6.30 -10.71
C GLU A 290 3.70 -5.13 -11.52
N LYS A 291 4.73 -4.46 -10.99
CA LYS A 291 5.42 -3.41 -11.73
C LYS A 291 6.85 -3.84 -11.98
N VAL A 292 7.18 -4.01 -13.26
CA VAL A 292 8.56 -4.21 -13.69
C VAL A 292 9.18 -2.86 -14.01
N ARG A 293 10.42 -2.65 -13.58
CA ARG A 293 11.21 -1.45 -13.89
C ARG A 293 12.57 -1.88 -14.39
N TYR A 294 13.12 -1.14 -15.36
CA TYR A 294 14.41 -1.45 -15.97
C TYR A 294 15.36 -0.27 -15.86
N HIS A 295 16.65 -0.57 -15.70
CA HIS A 295 17.73 0.40 -15.86
C HIS A 295 18.91 -0.17 -16.63
N TYR A 296 19.43 0.64 -17.54
CA TYR A 296 20.66 0.35 -18.27
C TYR A 296 21.90 0.51 -17.38
N LYS A 297 22.95 -0.22 -17.75
CA LYS A 297 24.29 -0.10 -17.17
C LYS A 297 24.79 1.33 -17.34
N SER A 298 25.09 2.00 -16.23
CA SER A 298 25.72 3.32 -16.30
C SER A 298 27.17 3.21 -16.78
N LYS A 299 27.68 4.30 -17.37
CA LYS A 299 29.10 4.47 -17.70
C LYS A 299 29.96 4.75 -16.45
N ASP A 300 29.32 5.01 -15.31
CA ASP A 300 30.00 5.27 -14.05
C ASP A 300 30.52 3.96 -13.44
N ARG A 301 31.78 3.98 -12.99
CA ARG A 301 32.40 2.81 -12.39
C ARG A 301 31.74 2.47 -11.05
N LEU A 302 31.34 3.46 -10.26
CA LEU A 302 30.85 3.24 -8.91
C LEU A 302 29.32 3.15 -8.86
N LEU A 303 28.64 4.13 -9.45
CA LEU A 303 27.20 4.34 -9.37
C LEU A 303 26.52 3.66 -10.56
N CYS A 304 26.25 2.36 -10.45
CA CYS A 304 25.71 1.58 -11.57
C CYS A 304 24.63 0.59 -11.11
N PRO A 305 23.39 0.66 -11.65
CA PRO A 305 22.31 -0.21 -11.22
C PRO A 305 22.58 -1.68 -11.58
N VAL A 306 23.22 -1.95 -12.73
CA VAL A 306 23.63 -3.32 -13.10
C VAL A 306 24.71 -3.88 -12.16
N ARG A 307 25.66 -3.03 -11.73
CA ARG A 307 26.64 -3.44 -10.70
C ARG A 307 25.97 -3.62 -9.34
N ALA A 308 24.93 -2.84 -9.04
CA ALA A 308 24.17 -2.98 -7.81
C ALA A 308 23.57 -4.38 -7.68
N ALA A 309 22.87 -4.85 -8.72
CA ALA A 309 22.36 -6.21 -8.78
C ALA A 309 23.46 -7.26 -8.62
N ARG A 310 24.61 -7.05 -9.28
CA ARG A 310 25.76 -7.95 -9.16
C ARG A 310 26.28 -8.08 -7.72
N TRP A 311 26.31 -6.98 -6.95
CA TRP A 311 26.68 -7.03 -5.53
C TRP A 311 25.66 -7.79 -4.70
N VAL A 312 24.36 -7.57 -4.97
CA VAL A 312 23.28 -8.32 -4.32
C VAL A 312 23.43 -9.82 -4.57
N TYR A 313 23.60 -10.26 -5.82
CA TYR A 313 23.79 -11.68 -6.14
C TYR A 313 25.08 -12.27 -5.55
N LYS A 314 26.17 -11.50 -5.52
CA LYS A 314 27.44 -11.97 -4.94
C LYS A 314 27.25 -12.30 -3.47
N ALA A 315 26.63 -11.41 -2.71
CA ALA A 315 26.36 -11.64 -1.30
C ALA A 315 25.26 -12.68 -1.07
N ALA A 316 24.23 -12.73 -1.94
CA ALA A 316 23.19 -13.76 -1.90
C ALA A 316 23.75 -15.17 -1.95
N ARG A 317 24.77 -15.40 -2.78
CA ARG A 317 25.48 -16.67 -2.84
C ARG A 317 26.22 -16.97 -1.53
N THR A 318 26.85 -15.98 -0.92
CA THR A 318 27.55 -16.16 0.36
C THR A 318 26.61 -16.46 1.52
N PHE A 319 25.43 -15.83 1.53
CA PHE A 319 24.39 -16.06 2.55
C PHE A 319 23.47 -17.25 2.22
N ALA A 320 23.73 -17.98 1.13
CA ALA A 320 22.90 -19.10 0.66
C ALA A 320 21.40 -18.74 0.51
N MET A 321 21.10 -17.52 0.05
CA MET A 321 19.73 -17.04 -0.14
C MET A 321 19.02 -17.81 -1.26
N ARG A 322 17.75 -18.15 -1.02
CA ARG A 322 16.85 -18.75 -2.01
C ARG A 322 16.24 -17.66 -2.92
N PRO A 323 15.77 -18.01 -4.13
CA PRO A 323 15.17 -17.02 -5.05
C PRO A 323 13.99 -16.26 -4.42
N GLY A 324 13.18 -16.93 -3.61
CA GLY A 324 12.06 -16.31 -2.91
C GLY A 324 12.45 -15.43 -1.72
N ASP A 325 13.70 -15.44 -1.24
CA ASP A 325 14.07 -14.69 -0.04
C ASP A 325 14.11 -13.17 -0.33
N PRO A 326 13.90 -12.31 0.68
CA PRO A 326 14.07 -10.86 0.51
C PRO A 326 15.49 -10.55 0.03
N ALA A 327 15.61 -9.66 -0.95
CA ALA A 327 16.86 -9.40 -1.66
C ALA A 327 18.03 -8.93 -0.76
N LEU A 328 17.72 -8.32 0.39
CA LEU A 328 18.70 -7.78 1.33
C LEU A 328 18.75 -8.57 2.65
N SER A 329 18.53 -9.90 2.59
CA SER A 329 18.60 -10.78 3.75
C SER A 329 20.04 -11.21 4.07
N MET A 330 20.27 -11.50 5.34
CA MET A 330 21.45 -12.13 5.93
C MET A 330 20.96 -13.35 6.74
N TRP A 331 21.86 -14.21 7.26
CA TRP A 331 21.48 -15.46 7.94
C TRP A 331 20.31 -15.33 8.93
N ASN A 332 20.39 -14.37 9.86
CA ASN A 332 19.40 -14.18 10.93
C ASN A 332 18.74 -12.78 10.94
N SER A 333 18.99 -11.98 9.89
CA SER A 333 18.54 -10.58 9.83
C SER A 333 18.56 -10.06 8.39
N GLY A 334 18.49 -8.75 8.20
CA GLY A 334 18.69 -8.14 6.89
C GLY A 334 18.99 -6.66 7.01
N ILE A 335 19.25 -6.01 5.88
CA ILE A 335 19.61 -4.59 5.87
C ILE A 335 18.41 -3.75 6.33
N THR A 336 18.59 -3.00 7.42
CA THR A 336 17.59 -2.10 8.01
C THR A 336 17.86 -0.64 7.63
N SER A 337 16.89 0.25 7.86
CA SER A 337 17.14 1.70 7.71
C SER A 337 18.20 2.23 8.67
N ASP A 338 18.37 1.60 9.83
CA ASP A 338 19.32 2.07 10.84
C ASP A 338 20.76 1.73 10.44
N ALA A 339 20.96 0.59 9.78
CA ALA A 339 22.24 0.23 9.17
C ALA A 339 22.67 1.23 8.08
N ILE A 340 21.71 1.73 7.29
CA ILE A 340 21.96 2.79 6.30
C ILE A 340 22.24 4.12 7.01
N ARG A 341 21.43 4.47 8.01
CA ARG A 341 21.55 5.74 8.76
C ARG A 341 22.90 5.86 9.46
N GLY A 342 23.36 4.81 10.15
CA GLY A 342 24.64 4.84 10.87
C GLY A 342 25.84 5.13 9.97
N ARG A 343 25.75 4.81 8.66
CA ARG A 343 26.78 5.14 7.66
C ARG A 343 26.62 6.53 7.04
N THR A 344 25.43 7.13 7.13
CA THR A 344 25.19 8.50 6.64
C THR A 344 25.42 9.56 7.71
N ASP A 345 25.25 9.24 8.99
CA ASP A 345 25.40 10.21 10.10
C ASP A 345 26.87 10.67 10.29
N LEU A 346 27.83 9.93 9.73
CA LEU A 346 29.24 10.32 9.60
C LEU A 346 29.45 11.53 8.68
N LEU A 347 28.46 11.87 7.83
CA LEU A 347 28.52 13.00 6.89
C LEU A 347 27.92 14.30 7.47
N SER A 348 27.35 14.23 8.66
CA SER A 348 26.73 15.35 9.38
C SER A 348 27.57 15.89 10.54
N ARG A 349 28.83 15.44 10.64
CA ARG A 349 29.84 16.02 11.54
C ARG A 349 30.87 16.82 10.75
#